data_AF-A0A973PY47-F1
#
_entry.id   AF-A0A973PY47-F1
#
_cell.length_a   1.000
_cell.length_b   1.000
_cell.length_c   1.000
_cell.angle_alpha   90.00
_cell.angle_beta   90.00
_cell.angle_gamma   90.00
#
_symmetry.space_group_name_H-M   'P 1'
#
loop_
_entity.id
_entity.type
_entity.pdbx_description
1 polymer ?
#
loop_
_entity_poly.entity_id
_entity_poly.type
_entity_poly.pdbx_seq_one_letter_code
_entity_poly.pdbx_strand_id
1 'polypeptide(L)'
;MTRSTATAPTPLAVLDLVPISSGSTARQALLNSVDLARQAERFGYARHWFAEHHLNPGVAGTSPAVVLALTAAATSTIRLGSGAVQLGHRTALSTVEEFGLLDALHPGRFDLGLGRSGGPAAPVPRP
;
A
#
# COMPACT_ATOMS: atom_id res chain seq x y z
N MET A 1 37.04 -28.32 7.49
CA MET A 1 35.78 -28.28 6.70
C MET A 1 34.94 -27.11 7.17
N THR A 2 35.12 -25.93 6.57
CA THR A 2 34.32 -24.73 6.87
C THR A 2 33.07 -24.76 5.99
N ARG A 3 31.90 -24.99 6.59
CA ARG A 3 30.62 -24.84 5.89
C ARG A 3 30.43 -23.36 5.57
N SER A 4 30.54 -23.02 4.28
CA SER A 4 30.05 -21.75 3.76
C SER A 4 28.53 -21.72 3.97
N THR A 5 28.04 -20.86 4.86
CA THR A 5 26.61 -20.61 5.00
C THR A 5 26.17 -19.79 3.80
N ALA A 6 25.64 -20.45 2.77
CA ALA A 6 24.98 -19.75 1.68
C ALA A 6 23.89 -18.85 2.27
N THR A 7 24.02 -17.54 2.06
CA THR A 7 23.04 -16.56 2.54
C THR A 7 21.74 -16.80 1.78
N ALA A 8 20.63 -16.96 2.51
CA ALA A 8 19.32 -17.07 1.87
C ALA A 8 19.08 -15.85 0.95
N PRO A 9 18.42 -16.04 -0.21
CA PRO A 9 18.17 -14.94 -1.13
C PRO A 9 17.36 -13.84 -0.44
N THR A 10 17.74 -12.57 -0.66
CA THR A 10 17.03 -11.42 -0.11
C THR A 10 15.63 -11.33 -0.73
N PRO A 11 14.55 -11.29 0.09
CA PRO A 11 13.19 -11.23 -0.44
C PRO A 11 12.94 -9.92 -1.19
N LEU A 12 12.31 -10.01 -2.35
CA LEU A 12 11.89 -8.85 -3.14
C LEU A 12 10.46 -8.41 -2.80
N ALA A 13 10.22 -7.10 -2.88
CA ALA A 13 8.96 -6.46 -2.54
C ALA A 13 8.66 -5.32 -3.52
N VAL A 14 7.38 -4.94 -3.63
CA VAL A 14 6.92 -3.79 -4.44
C VAL A 14 6.39 -2.69 -3.53
N LEU A 15 6.76 -1.45 -3.84
CA LEU A 15 6.07 -0.25 -3.33
C LEU A 15 5.44 0.48 -4.53
N ASP A 16 4.12 0.52 -4.55
CA ASP A 16 3.32 1.02 -5.65
C ASP A 16 2.64 2.35 -5.27
N LEU A 17 2.83 3.37 -6.10
CA LEU A 17 2.24 4.69 -5.92
C LEU A 17 0.90 4.82 -6.67
N VAL A 18 0.48 3.78 -7.41
CA VAL A 18 -0.62 3.80 -8.37
C VAL A 18 -0.43 4.92 -9.41
N PRO A 19 0.69 4.90 -10.16
CA PRO A 19 1.06 6.00 -11.05
C PRO A 19 0.10 6.14 -12.22
N ILE A 20 -0.30 7.37 -12.52
CA ILE A 20 -1.07 7.73 -13.71
C ILE A 20 -0.08 8.12 -14.81
N SER A 21 0.18 7.21 -15.74
CA SER A 21 1.05 7.48 -16.89
C SER A 21 0.49 8.56 -17.81
N SER A 22 1.35 9.25 -18.54
CA SER A 22 0.94 10.24 -19.55
C SER A 22 -0.03 9.63 -20.56
N GLY A 23 -1.12 10.35 -20.85
CA GLY A 23 -2.20 9.87 -21.74
C GLY A 23 -3.11 8.80 -21.14
N SER A 24 -2.94 8.45 -19.87
CA SER A 24 -3.74 7.44 -19.17
C SER A 24 -4.78 8.06 -18.23
N THR A 25 -5.59 7.20 -17.60
CA THR A 25 -6.62 7.59 -16.63
C THR A 25 -6.35 6.97 -15.25
N ALA A 26 -6.94 7.54 -14.19
CA ALA A 26 -6.89 6.95 -12.86
C ALA A 26 -7.46 5.52 -12.84
N ARG A 27 -8.51 5.25 -13.63
CA ARG A 27 -9.06 3.89 -13.79
C ARG A 27 -8.00 2.92 -14.32
N GLN A 28 -7.29 3.32 -15.38
CA GLN A 28 -6.26 2.46 -15.95
C GLN A 28 -5.08 2.27 -14.99
N ALA A 29 -4.68 3.30 -14.24
CA ALA A 29 -3.66 3.19 -13.20
C ALA A 29 -4.05 2.16 -12.12
N LEU A 30 -5.27 2.21 -11.61
CA LEU A 30 -5.78 1.24 -10.63
C LEU A 30 -5.79 -0.19 -11.18
N LEU A 31 -6.26 -0.38 -12.43
CA LEU A 31 -6.25 -1.68 -13.08
C LEU A 31 -4.82 -2.22 -13.25
N ASN A 32 -3.89 -1.36 -13.65
CA ASN A 32 -2.47 -1.72 -13.82
C ASN A 32 -1.84 -2.12 -12.48
N SER A 33 -2.12 -1.39 -11.39
CA SER A 33 -1.64 -1.73 -10.05
C SER A 33 -2.17 -3.06 -9.54
N VAL A 34 -3.46 -3.35 -9.75
CA VAL A 34 -4.05 -4.65 -9.39
C VAL A 34 -3.46 -5.77 -10.23
N ASP A 35 -3.22 -5.57 -11.53
CA ASP A 35 -2.54 -6.56 -12.36
C ASP A 35 -1.09 -6.76 -11.90
N LEU A 36 -0.35 -5.69 -11.59
CA LEU A 36 1.01 -5.76 -11.07
C LEU A 36 1.07 -6.60 -9.79
N ALA A 37 0.14 -6.42 -8.85
CA ALA A 37 0.08 -7.23 -7.64
C ALA A 37 -0.15 -8.73 -7.94
N ARG A 38 -1.00 -9.05 -8.93
CA ARG A 38 -1.18 -10.43 -9.41
C ARG A 38 0.09 -11.01 -10.03
N GLN A 39 0.84 -10.21 -10.80
CA GLN A 39 2.12 -10.63 -11.37
C GLN A 39 3.17 -10.85 -10.26
N ALA A 40 3.28 -9.90 -9.33
CA ALA A 40 4.20 -9.96 -8.20
C ALA A 40 3.97 -11.23 -7.37
N GLU A 41 2.70 -11.57 -7.10
CA GLU A 41 2.34 -12.82 -6.45
C GLU A 41 2.82 -14.04 -7.24
N ARG A 42 2.56 -14.11 -8.55
CA ARG A 42 2.99 -15.23 -9.40
C ARG A 42 4.51 -15.36 -9.49
N PHE A 43 5.24 -14.24 -9.41
CA PHE A 43 6.70 -14.23 -9.42
C PHE A 43 7.33 -14.47 -8.05
N GLY A 44 6.53 -14.66 -6.99
CA GLY A 44 7.04 -14.99 -5.66
C GLY A 44 7.60 -13.79 -4.89
N TYR A 45 7.15 -12.57 -5.19
CA TYR A 45 7.46 -11.41 -4.35
C TYR A 45 6.87 -11.58 -2.95
N ALA A 46 7.60 -11.14 -1.93
CA ALA A 46 7.21 -11.32 -0.54
C ALA A 46 6.03 -10.43 -0.13
N ARG A 47 5.93 -9.23 -0.70
CA ARG A 47 4.89 -8.25 -0.38
C ARG A 47 4.70 -7.21 -1.47
N HIS A 48 3.49 -6.66 -1.54
CA HIS A 48 3.11 -5.54 -2.40
C HIS A 48 2.45 -4.46 -1.55
N TRP A 49 3.10 -3.30 -1.43
CA TRP A 49 2.62 -2.19 -0.62
C TRP A 49 2.15 -1.02 -1.48
N PHE A 50 1.18 -0.26 -0.98
CA PHE A 50 0.70 0.96 -1.60
C PHE A 50 1.11 2.19 -0.80
N ALA A 51 1.60 3.22 -1.48
CA ALA A 51 1.86 4.53 -0.88
C ALA A 51 0.57 5.37 -0.81
N GLU A 52 0.51 6.27 0.16
CA GLU A 52 -0.55 7.28 0.26
C GLU A 52 -0.04 8.63 -0.26
N HIS A 53 -0.73 9.19 -1.25
CA HIS A 53 -0.44 10.51 -1.80
C HIS A 53 -1.73 11.30 -2.04
N HIS A 54 -1.74 12.55 -1.61
CA HIS A 54 -2.88 13.46 -1.77
C HIS A 54 -2.55 14.59 -2.74
N LEU A 55 -3.57 15.07 -3.47
CA LEU A 55 -3.49 16.25 -4.34
C LEU A 55 -2.35 16.18 -5.39
N ASN A 56 -1.93 14.97 -5.76
CA ASN A 56 -0.89 14.75 -6.76
C ASN A 56 -1.53 14.16 -8.03
N PRO A 57 -1.58 14.91 -9.15
CA PRO A 57 -2.24 14.45 -10.37
C PRO A 57 -1.52 13.28 -11.06
N GLY A 58 -0.26 12.98 -10.68
CA GLY A 58 0.52 11.88 -11.23
C GLY A 58 0.23 10.51 -10.60
N VAL A 59 -0.63 10.44 -9.58
CA VAL A 59 -0.92 9.22 -8.82
C VAL A 59 -2.40 9.13 -8.48
N ALA A 60 -2.95 7.91 -8.49
CA ALA A 60 -4.34 7.67 -8.09
C ALA A 60 -4.48 7.21 -6.62
N GLY A 61 -3.38 6.80 -5.97
CA GLY A 61 -3.38 6.19 -4.65
C GLY A 61 -3.51 7.20 -3.51
N THR A 62 -4.74 7.48 -3.07
CA THR A 62 -5.03 8.38 -1.94
C THR A 62 -5.55 7.66 -0.69
N SER A 63 -6.11 6.46 -0.84
CA SER A 63 -6.62 5.65 0.28
C SER A 63 -6.03 4.24 0.28
N PRO A 64 -5.01 3.96 1.12
CA PRO A 64 -4.39 2.66 1.21
C PRO A 64 -5.40 1.54 1.49
N ALA A 65 -6.30 1.71 2.46
CA ALA A 65 -7.28 0.68 2.80
C ALA A 65 -8.17 0.26 1.62
N VAL A 66 -8.61 1.22 0.80
CA VAL A 66 -9.46 0.95 -0.37
C VAL A 66 -8.69 0.20 -1.45
N VAL A 67 -7.49 0.67 -1.82
CA VAL A 67 -6.69 -0.02 -2.85
C VAL A 67 -6.22 -1.40 -2.36
N LEU A 68 -5.97 -1.56 -1.07
CA LEU A 68 -5.69 -2.84 -0.43
C LEU A 68 -6.88 -3.80 -0.55
N ALA A 69 -8.10 -3.35 -0.27
CA ALA A 69 -9.31 -4.18 -0.43
C ALA A 69 -9.48 -4.67 -1.88
N LEU A 70 -9.33 -3.76 -2.85
CA LEU A 70 -9.42 -4.10 -4.28
C LEU A 70 -8.35 -5.11 -4.71
N THR A 71 -7.13 -4.97 -4.17
CA THR A 71 -6.00 -5.85 -4.50
C THR A 71 -6.11 -7.20 -3.79
N ALA A 72 -6.62 -7.23 -2.56
CA ALA A 72 -6.84 -8.45 -1.81
C ALA A 72 -7.91 -9.35 -2.46
N ALA A 73 -8.94 -8.75 -3.06
CA ALA A 73 -9.92 -9.47 -3.86
C ALA A 73 -9.33 -10.08 -5.16
N ALA A 74 -8.16 -9.60 -5.60
CA ALA A 74 -7.51 -9.99 -6.84
C ALA A 74 -6.31 -10.94 -6.67
N THR A 75 -5.88 -11.19 -5.44
CA THR A 75 -4.67 -11.97 -5.07
C THR A 75 -5.00 -12.93 -3.92
N SER A 76 -4.19 -13.98 -3.71
CA SER A 76 -4.52 -15.04 -2.75
C SER A 76 -3.50 -15.24 -1.62
N THR A 77 -2.22 -15.01 -1.86
CA THR A 77 -1.13 -15.40 -0.96
C THR A 77 -0.13 -14.27 -0.67
N ILE A 78 0.07 -13.32 -1.59
CA ILE A 78 1.01 -12.22 -1.37
C ILE A 78 0.54 -11.36 -0.17
N ARG A 79 1.50 -10.92 0.65
CA ARG A 79 1.24 -9.93 1.71
C ARG A 79 0.96 -8.57 1.07
N LEU A 80 -0.06 -7.89 1.56
CA LEU A 80 -0.45 -6.57 1.10
C LEU A 80 -0.26 -5.56 2.21
N GLY A 81 0.05 -4.31 1.91
CA GLY A 81 0.23 -3.33 2.99
C GLY A 81 0.29 -1.88 2.58
N SER A 82 0.38 -1.02 3.58
CA SER A 82 0.61 0.41 3.39
C SER A 82 2.09 0.78 3.56
N GLY A 83 2.62 1.57 2.63
CA GLY A 83 3.97 2.16 2.71
C GLY A 83 3.95 3.67 2.47
N ALA A 84 3.14 4.47 3.17
CA ALA A 84 2.51 4.20 4.46
C ALA A 84 1.19 4.97 4.63
N VAL A 85 0.39 4.59 5.63
CA VAL A 85 -0.78 5.39 6.06
C VAL A 85 -0.29 6.68 6.71
N GLN A 86 -0.75 7.82 6.21
CA GLN A 86 -0.40 9.16 6.69
C GLN A 86 -1.31 9.60 7.84
N LEU A 87 -0.89 9.32 9.08
CA LEU A 87 -1.71 9.53 10.29
C LEU A 87 -2.11 10.99 10.55
N GLY A 88 -1.47 12.00 9.95
CA GLY A 88 -1.95 13.38 10.08
C GLY A 88 -3.24 13.66 9.30
N HIS A 89 -3.67 12.77 8.41
CA HIS A 89 -4.91 12.90 7.63
C HIS A 89 -6.02 11.97 8.10
N ARG A 90 -5.76 11.08 9.07
CA ARG A 90 -6.67 10.02 9.51
C ARG A 90 -6.67 9.92 11.03
N THR A 91 -7.73 9.37 11.61
CA THR A 91 -7.70 9.03 13.04
C THR A 91 -7.11 7.65 13.25
N ALA A 92 -6.53 7.40 14.42
CA ALA A 92 -6.08 6.05 14.79
C ALA A 92 -7.24 5.05 14.77
N LEU A 93 -8.43 5.46 15.22
CA LEU A 93 -9.63 4.62 15.22
C LEU A 93 -10.01 4.16 13.80
N SER A 94 -10.18 5.11 12.86
CA SER A 94 -10.52 4.77 11.47
C SER A 94 -9.47 3.86 10.83
N THR A 95 -8.19 4.11 11.10
CA THR A 95 -7.08 3.29 10.56
C THR A 95 -7.16 1.85 11.08
N VAL A 96 -7.43 1.66 12.37
CA VAL A 96 -7.53 0.32 12.97
C VAL A 96 -8.80 -0.40 12.51
N GLU A 97 -9.94 0.29 12.38
CA GLU A 97 -11.18 -0.30 11.87
C GLU A 97 -11.03 -0.76 10.42
N GLU A 98 -10.44 0.07 9.54
CA GLU A 98 -10.19 -0.27 8.14
C GLU A 98 -9.30 -1.51 7.99
N PHE A 99 -8.15 -1.53 8.68
CA PHE A 99 -7.22 -2.67 8.61
C PHE A 99 -7.76 -3.90 9.34
N GLY A 100 -8.56 -3.72 10.39
CA GLY A 100 -9.24 -4.82 11.07
C GLY A 100 -10.27 -5.51 10.18
N LEU A 101 -11.02 -4.76 9.36
CA LEU A 101 -11.94 -5.34 8.38
C LEU A 101 -11.20 -6.10 7.27
N LEU A 102 -10.09 -5.54 6.78
CA LEU A 102 -9.24 -6.21 5.81
C LEU A 102 -8.73 -7.55 6.35
N ASP A 103 -8.14 -7.55 7.55
CA ASP A 103 -7.61 -8.76 8.20
C ASP A 103 -8.72 -9.76 8.54
N ALA A 104 -9.91 -9.31 8.94
CA ALA A 104 -11.04 -10.19 9.19
C ALA A 104 -11.46 -10.99 7.93
N LEU A 105 -11.37 -10.38 6.74
CA LEU A 105 -11.68 -11.06 5.47
C LEU A 105 -10.50 -11.86 4.92
N HIS A 106 -9.26 -11.39 5.11
CA HIS A 106 -8.06 -12.08 4.66
C HIS A 106 -7.01 -12.17 5.78
N PRO A 107 -7.19 -13.12 6.72
CA PRO A 107 -6.42 -13.16 7.97
C PRO A 107 -4.92 -13.34 7.74
N GLY A 108 -4.13 -12.50 8.41
CA GLY A 108 -2.67 -12.56 8.43
C GLY A 108 -1.98 -12.02 7.17
N ARG A 109 -2.73 -11.46 6.22
CA ARG A 109 -2.19 -10.99 4.92
C ARG A 109 -1.81 -9.52 4.88
N PHE A 110 -2.13 -8.72 5.91
CA PHE A 110 -1.93 -7.26 5.86
C PHE A 110 -0.76 -6.75 6.71
N ASP A 111 0.01 -5.82 6.14
CA ASP A 111 1.01 -4.99 6.82
C ASP A 111 0.46 -3.56 6.99
N LEU A 112 0.33 -3.07 8.23
CA LEU A 112 0.00 -1.68 8.53
C LEU A 112 1.29 -0.86 8.71
N GLY A 113 1.83 -0.32 7.62
CA GLY A 113 2.90 0.66 7.68
C GLY A 113 2.35 2.06 7.96
N LEU A 114 2.95 2.76 8.91
CA LEU A 114 2.57 4.11 9.35
C LEU A 114 3.61 5.15 8.93
N GLY A 115 3.13 6.28 8.43
CA GLY A 115 3.94 7.36 7.89
C GLY A 115 3.64 8.69 8.55
N ARG A 116 4.64 9.56 8.56
CA ARG A 116 4.47 10.97 8.96
C ARG A 116 3.85 11.73 7.80
N SER A 117 2.89 12.60 8.10
CA SER A 117 2.47 13.65 7.17
C SER A 117 2.71 15.02 7.79
N GLY A 118 2.77 16.05 6.95
CA GLY A 118 2.52 17.41 7.42
C GLY A 118 1.11 17.40 8.02
N GLY A 119 1.00 17.69 9.32
CA GLY A 119 -0.31 17.78 9.96
C GLY A 119 -1.20 18.79 9.22
N PRO A 120 -2.53 18.78 9.46
CA PRO A 120 -3.35 19.90 9.05
C PRO A 120 -2.71 21.17 9.60
N ALA A 121 -2.57 22.21 8.77
CA ALA A 121 -2.02 23.48 9.23
C ALA A 121 -2.73 23.85 10.54
N ALA A 122 -1.97 24.16 11.60
CA ALA A 122 -2.56 24.71 12.80
C ALA A 122 -3.46 25.88 12.38
N PRO A 123 -4.64 26.08 13.00
CA PRO A 123 -5.48 27.22 12.68
C PRO A 123 -4.60 28.47 12.72
N VAL A 124 -4.51 29.18 11.59
CA VAL A 124 -3.88 30.51 11.59
C VAL A 124 -4.67 31.32 12.61
N PRO A 125 -4.04 31.88 13.66
CA PRO A 125 -4.73 32.74 14.60
C PRO A 125 -5.42 33.84 13.80
N ARG A 126 -6.76 33.94 13.90
CA ARG A 126 -7.45 35.12 13.38
C ARG A 126 -7.06 36.31 14.26
N PRO A 127 -6.75 37.47 13.67
CA PRO A 127 -6.40 38.67 14.42
C PRO A 127 -7.51 39.09 15.37
#